data_AF-A0A7S4S8R6-F1
#
_entry.id   AF-A0A7S4S8R6-F1
#
_cell.length_a   1.000
_cell.length_b   1.000
_cell.length_c   1.000
_cell.angle_alpha   90.00
_cell.angle_beta   90.00
_cell.angle_gamma   90.00
#
_symmetry.space_group_name_H-M   'P 1'
#
loop_
_entity.id
_entity.type
_entity.pdbx_description
1 polymer ?
#
loop_
_entity_poly.entity_id
_entity_poly.type
_entity_poly.pdbx_seq_one_letter_code
_entity_poly.pdbx_strand_id
1 'polypeptide(L)'
;SPPTAALPLYATVQIQFDQNPEDIGMKLKNRLDGTVLFDRPTSSYGKSLAGQTTHEVIPIYSKKGEHQTYRFTIEDNNKDGLCCSNGYGSYELYIGDDAEGQPLLSGSIFDSKETWLIEVPFSSPPTATLQSQDGDIYATVQIQFDLFPEDIGIRLENNLDNTVLFDRPTSSYGKSLAGQTRNSLAGQTTHEVMPIYSKKRGDQTYRFTIEDSHGDGLCCSNGSMVRMNSTLAMKMSWKGSLCYLEVALAAKQCG
;
A
#
# COMPACT_ATOMS: atom_id res chain seq x y z
N SER A 1 -3.64 -0.24 37.13
CA SER A 1 -3.08 0.37 35.91
C SER A 1 -4.11 0.23 34.80
N PRO A 2 -4.37 1.27 34.00
CA PRO A 2 -5.21 1.09 32.82
C PRO A 2 -4.53 0.07 31.89
N PRO A 3 -5.30 -0.75 31.15
CA PRO A 3 -4.74 -1.65 30.16
C PRO A 3 -3.98 -0.79 29.14
N THR A 4 -2.69 -1.06 28.98
CA THR A 4 -1.87 -0.49 27.91
C THR A 4 -2.54 -0.91 26.60
N ALA A 5 -3.18 0.03 25.92
CA ALA A 5 -3.82 -0.22 24.64
C ALA A 5 -2.80 -0.83 23.69
N ALA A 6 -3.21 -1.88 22.96
CA ALA A 6 -2.38 -2.43 21.90
C ALA A 6 -2.10 -1.33 20.87
N LEU A 7 -0.84 -1.16 20.50
CA LEU A 7 -0.50 -0.19 19.46
C LEU A 7 -1.18 -0.58 18.15
N PRO A 8 -1.70 0.39 17.38
CA PRO A 8 -2.31 0.12 16.08
C PRO A 8 -1.29 -0.51 15.12
N LEU A 9 -1.73 -1.50 14.35
CA LEU A 9 -0.95 -2.21 13.32
C LEU A 9 -0.96 -1.46 11.97
N TYR A 10 -1.00 -0.13 12.02
CA TYR A 10 -0.92 0.70 10.82
C TYR A 10 -0.18 2.01 11.14
N ALA A 11 0.36 2.62 10.10
CA ALA A 11 0.92 3.96 10.10
C ALA A 11 0.06 4.84 9.19
N THR A 12 0.00 6.13 9.48
CA THR A 12 -0.70 7.11 8.63
C THR A 12 0.30 8.14 8.16
N VAL A 13 0.44 8.29 6.84
CA VAL A 13 1.14 9.44 6.25
C VAL A 13 0.09 10.49 5.91
N GLN A 14 0.06 11.59 6.64
CA GLN A 14 -0.65 12.79 6.21
C GLN A 14 0.28 13.57 5.30
N ILE A 15 -0.18 13.92 4.10
CA ILE A 15 0.59 14.70 3.14
C ILE A 15 -0.24 15.83 2.58
N GLN A 16 0.25 17.06 2.76
CA GLN A 16 -0.21 18.24 2.07
C GLN A 16 0.70 18.47 0.86
N PHE A 17 0.13 18.44 -0.34
CA PHE A 17 0.90 18.70 -1.56
C PHE A 17 1.07 20.20 -1.79
N ASP A 18 2.15 20.54 -2.49
CA ASP A 18 2.25 21.82 -3.18
C ASP A 18 1.41 21.77 -4.48
N GLN A 19 1.74 22.60 -5.47
CA GLN A 19 0.99 22.61 -6.74
C GLN A 19 1.37 21.46 -7.69
N ASN A 20 2.34 20.61 -7.35
CA ASN A 20 2.79 19.50 -8.21
C ASN A 20 2.79 18.13 -7.50
N PRO A 21 1.62 17.62 -7.06
CA PRO A 21 1.54 16.30 -6.41
C PRO A 21 2.18 15.17 -7.21
N GLU A 22 2.11 15.24 -8.54
CA GLU A 22 2.68 14.25 -9.46
C GLU A 22 4.18 14.02 -9.32
N ASP A 23 4.93 14.95 -8.75
CA ASP A 23 6.38 14.79 -8.63
C ASP A 23 6.75 13.96 -7.40
N ILE A 24 5.78 13.77 -6.49
CA ILE A 24 6.00 13.12 -5.21
C ILE A 24 5.82 11.60 -5.31
N GLY A 25 6.80 10.89 -4.77
CA GLY A 25 6.76 9.46 -4.51
C GLY A 25 7.04 9.15 -3.04
N MET A 26 6.45 8.08 -2.53
CA MET A 26 6.63 7.64 -1.15
C MET A 26 6.71 6.11 -1.05
N LYS A 27 7.60 5.62 -0.20
CA LYS A 27 7.83 4.19 0.00
C LYS A 27 8.10 3.87 1.47
N LEU A 28 7.44 2.83 1.97
CA LEU A 28 7.72 2.24 3.29
C LEU A 28 8.15 0.79 3.13
N LYS A 29 9.30 0.44 3.69
CA LYS A 29 9.89 -0.91 3.61
C LYS A 29 10.26 -1.40 5.00
N ASN A 30 9.94 -2.65 5.33
CA ASN A 30 10.50 -3.30 6.50
C ASN A 30 12.02 -3.47 6.29
N ARG A 31 12.81 -2.99 7.24
CA ARG A 31 14.28 -2.99 7.13
C ARG A 31 14.87 -4.40 7.26
N LEU A 32 14.24 -5.28 8.02
CA LEU A 32 14.78 -6.58 8.39
C LEU A 32 14.66 -7.59 7.26
N ASP A 33 13.44 -7.79 6.75
CA ASP A 33 13.14 -8.77 5.70
C ASP A 33 13.11 -8.15 4.30
N GLY A 34 13.08 -6.82 4.23
CA GLY A 34 12.99 -6.10 2.98
C GLY A 34 11.60 -6.08 2.34
N THR A 35 10.55 -6.44 3.07
CA THR A 35 9.19 -6.39 2.52
C THR A 35 8.74 -4.95 2.30
N VAL A 36 8.13 -4.69 1.14
CA VAL A 36 7.55 -3.38 0.81
C VAL A 36 6.12 -3.32 1.33
N LEU A 37 5.87 -2.35 2.21
CA LEU A 37 4.58 -2.12 2.88
C LEU A 37 3.76 -1.04 2.18
N PHE A 38 4.43 -0.15 1.46
CA PHE A 38 3.83 0.94 0.73
C PHE A 38 4.78 1.38 -0.37
N ASP A 39 4.25 1.63 -1.57
CA ASP A 39 5.03 2.06 -2.72
C ASP A 39 4.17 2.86 -3.70
N ARG A 40 4.22 4.18 -3.56
CA ARG A 40 3.68 5.15 -4.50
C ARG A 40 4.86 5.79 -5.21
N PRO A 41 5.30 5.29 -6.37
CA PRO A 41 6.34 5.99 -7.11
C PRO A 41 5.84 7.37 -7.54
N THR A 42 6.76 8.25 -7.94
CA THR A 42 6.40 9.53 -8.55
C THR A 42 5.34 9.33 -9.64
N SER A 43 4.43 10.30 -9.77
CA SER A 43 3.23 10.26 -10.63
C SER A 43 2.05 9.46 -10.10
N SER A 44 2.16 8.85 -8.91
CA SER A 44 1.01 8.20 -8.27
C SER A 44 -0.08 9.19 -7.86
N TYR A 45 0.30 10.44 -7.57
CA TYR A 45 -0.62 11.49 -7.13
C TYR A 45 -0.96 12.42 -8.29
N GLY A 46 -2.24 12.58 -8.59
CA GLY A 46 -2.69 13.42 -9.71
C GLY A 46 -2.76 14.90 -9.35
N LYS A 47 -2.67 15.77 -10.38
CA LYS A 47 -2.85 17.23 -10.29
C LYS A 47 -4.08 17.70 -9.54
N SER A 48 -5.14 16.88 -9.47
CA SER A 48 -6.33 17.22 -8.70
C SER A 48 -6.02 17.44 -7.22
N LEU A 49 -4.94 16.85 -6.69
CA LEU A 49 -4.51 17.00 -5.30
C LEU A 49 -3.63 18.25 -5.06
N ALA A 50 -3.43 19.11 -6.07
CA ALA A 50 -2.62 20.32 -5.93
C ALA A 50 -3.14 21.20 -4.78
N GLY A 51 -2.27 21.51 -3.81
CA GLY A 51 -2.61 22.25 -2.60
C GLY A 51 -3.54 21.53 -1.62
N GLN A 52 -3.88 20.26 -1.86
CA GLN A 52 -4.76 19.47 -1.01
C GLN A 52 -3.95 18.61 -0.03
N THR A 53 -4.64 18.17 1.03
CA THR A 53 -4.14 17.19 1.98
C THR A 53 -4.81 15.84 1.75
N THR A 54 -4.02 14.77 1.74
CA THR A 54 -4.51 13.39 1.75
C THR A 54 -3.85 12.59 2.88
N HIS A 55 -4.41 11.42 3.15
CA HIS A 55 -3.93 10.49 4.18
C HIS A 55 -3.73 9.13 3.53
N GLU A 56 -2.55 8.56 3.75
CA GLU A 56 -2.21 7.20 3.33
C GLU A 56 -2.12 6.32 4.57
N VAL A 57 -3.09 5.41 4.70
CA VAL A 57 -3.13 4.44 5.79
C VAL A 57 -2.40 3.18 5.35
N ILE A 58 -1.25 2.92 5.97
CA ILE A 58 -0.31 1.87 5.61
C ILE A 58 -0.34 0.81 6.70
N PRO A 59 -0.78 -0.42 6.40
CA PRO A 59 -0.66 -1.49 7.37
C PRO A 59 0.82 -1.80 7.66
N ILE A 60 1.14 -1.95 8.94
CA ILE A 60 2.47 -2.32 9.42
C ILE A 60 2.33 -3.55 10.32
N TYR A 61 3.21 -4.52 10.15
CA TYR A 61 3.15 -5.77 10.90
C TYR A 61 4.43 -6.00 11.69
N SER A 62 4.27 -6.52 12.90
CA SER A 62 5.38 -7.01 13.70
C SER A 62 5.27 -8.50 13.92
N LYS A 63 6.44 -9.16 13.88
CA LYS A 63 6.55 -10.47 14.50
C LYS A 63 6.57 -10.25 16.01
N LYS A 64 5.75 -11.02 16.72
CA LYS A 64 5.63 -10.93 18.18
C LYS A 64 7.00 -11.00 18.85
N GLY A 65 7.35 -9.97 19.60
CA GLY A 65 8.60 -9.90 20.38
C GLY A 65 9.80 -9.27 19.63
N GLU A 66 9.61 -8.76 18.42
CA GLU A 66 10.67 -8.08 17.65
C GLU A 66 10.35 -6.58 17.51
N HIS A 67 11.35 -5.73 17.79
CA HIS A 67 11.29 -4.32 17.42
C HIS A 67 11.43 -4.22 15.91
N GLN A 68 10.45 -3.62 15.25
CA GLN A 68 10.51 -3.46 13.79
C GLN A 68 11.05 -2.07 13.46
N THR A 69 12.11 -2.07 12.67
CA THR A 69 12.59 -0.86 12.01
C THR A 69 12.05 -0.83 10.59
N TYR A 70 11.47 0.29 10.21
CA TYR A 70 11.03 0.56 8.84
C TYR A 70 11.89 1.64 8.22
N ARG A 71 12.07 1.57 6.90
CA ARG A 71 12.68 2.62 6.10
C ARG A 71 11.59 3.33 5.33
N PHE A 72 11.30 4.56 5.72
CA PHE A 72 10.43 5.47 4.97
C PHE A 72 11.28 6.30 4.01
N THR A 73 10.81 6.49 2.79
CA THR A 73 11.45 7.32 1.78
C THR A 73 10.38 8.15 1.12
N ILE A 74 10.63 9.45 1.02
CA ILE A 74 9.89 10.37 0.17
C ILE A 74 10.84 10.89 -0.91
N GLU A 75 10.36 10.98 -2.13
CA GLU A 75 11.12 11.44 -3.29
C GLU A 75 10.33 12.48 -4.05
N ASP A 76 11.06 13.38 -4.70
CA ASP A 76 10.52 14.41 -5.56
C ASP A 76 11.34 14.44 -6.85
N ASN A 77 10.64 14.25 -7.97
CA ASN A 77 11.26 14.15 -9.30
C ASN A 77 11.85 15.49 -9.77
N ASN A 78 11.24 16.62 -9.38
CA ASN A 78 11.69 17.95 -9.80
C ASN A 78 12.75 18.57 -8.87
N LYS A 79 13.01 17.93 -7.73
CA LYS A 79 14.06 18.24 -6.75
C LYS A 79 13.86 19.59 -6.05
N ASP A 80 12.64 20.06 -5.94
CA ASP A 80 12.21 21.21 -5.16
C ASP A 80 11.48 20.82 -3.86
N GLY A 81 11.29 19.53 -3.61
CA GLY A 81 10.66 18.99 -2.41
C GLY A 81 9.15 19.28 -2.37
N LEU A 82 8.57 19.30 -1.17
CA LEU A 82 7.14 19.59 -0.99
C LEU A 82 6.87 21.07 -0.70
N CYS A 83 7.88 21.90 -0.46
CA CYS A 83 7.70 23.30 -0.08
C CYS A 83 8.68 24.19 -0.83
N CYS A 84 8.19 24.93 -1.82
CA CYS A 84 9.02 25.79 -2.67
C CYS A 84 8.20 26.93 -3.32
N SER A 85 8.78 27.61 -4.32
CA SER A 85 8.12 28.69 -5.08
C SER A 85 6.78 28.30 -5.70
N ASN A 86 6.55 27.00 -5.87
CA ASN A 86 5.35 26.42 -6.43
C ASN A 86 4.27 26.12 -5.39
N GLY A 87 4.44 26.46 -4.10
CA GLY A 87 3.43 26.27 -3.07
C GLY A 87 4.01 25.69 -1.77
N TYR A 88 3.17 25.67 -0.74
CA TYR A 88 3.51 25.09 0.56
C TYR A 88 2.87 23.72 0.68
N GLY A 89 3.72 22.71 0.84
CA GLY A 89 3.36 21.35 1.19
C GLY A 89 4.25 20.81 2.29
N SER A 90 3.82 19.71 2.89
CA SER A 90 4.51 19.04 3.99
C SER A 90 3.98 17.62 4.14
N TYR A 91 4.71 16.79 4.87
CA TYR A 91 4.25 15.47 5.25
C TYR A 91 4.53 15.20 6.71
N GLU A 92 3.70 14.38 7.31
CA GLU A 92 3.79 13.92 8.68
C GLU A 92 3.46 12.43 8.73
N LEU A 93 4.20 11.67 9.54
CA LEU A 93 4.00 10.23 9.70
C LEU A 93 3.65 9.89 11.14
N TYR A 94 2.57 9.15 11.29
CA TYR A 94 2.00 8.71 12.57
C TYR A 94 2.01 7.19 12.68
N ILE A 95 2.05 6.67 13.92
CA ILE A 95 1.65 5.28 14.19
C ILE A 95 0.21 5.31 14.68
N GLY A 96 -0.68 4.66 13.92
CA GLY A 96 -2.11 4.79 14.12
C GLY A 96 -2.68 6.00 13.41
N ASP A 97 -3.72 6.56 14.01
CA ASP A 97 -4.47 7.72 13.55
C ASP A 97 -3.66 9.02 13.73
N ASP A 98 -3.80 9.97 12.81
CA ASP A 98 -3.21 11.30 12.89
C ASP A 98 -3.90 12.19 13.94
N ALA A 99 -5.16 11.93 14.28
CA ALA A 99 -5.92 12.68 15.28
C ALA A 99 -5.49 12.41 16.73
N GLU A 100 -4.81 11.28 16.99
CA GLU A 100 -4.54 10.78 18.34
C GLU A 100 -3.09 11.00 18.82
N GLY A 101 -2.20 11.53 17.98
CA GLY A 101 -0.75 11.45 18.22
C GLY A 101 0.07 12.69 17.88
N GLN A 102 1.33 12.67 18.35
CA GLN A 102 2.39 13.49 17.79
C GLN A 102 3.03 12.74 16.62
N PRO A 103 3.39 13.41 15.52
CA PRO A 103 4.03 12.75 14.40
C PRO A 103 5.39 12.17 14.84
N LEU A 104 5.70 10.97 14.37
CA LEU A 104 7.02 10.36 14.53
C LEU A 104 8.10 11.14 13.78
N LEU A 105 7.72 11.66 12.62
CA LEU A 105 8.56 12.49 11.78
C LEU A 105 7.68 13.41 10.95
N SER A 106 8.28 14.52 10.52
CA SER A 106 7.68 15.48 9.63
C SER A 106 8.74 16.10 8.75
N GLY A 107 8.34 16.58 7.58
CA GLY A 107 9.24 17.21 6.63
C GLY A 107 8.50 18.00 5.56
N SER A 108 9.26 18.79 4.80
CA SER A 108 8.72 19.60 3.71
C SER A 108 9.79 20.00 2.70
N ILE A 109 11.01 20.30 3.15
CA ILE A 109 12.12 20.73 2.30
C ILE A 109 13.13 19.59 2.16
N PHE A 110 13.28 19.08 0.94
CA PHE A 110 14.30 18.14 0.52
C PHE A 110 14.59 18.36 -0.96
N ASP A 111 15.76 17.96 -1.44
CA ASP A 111 16.07 18.01 -2.88
C ASP A 111 15.32 16.88 -3.59
N SER A 112 16.03 15.89 -4.14
CA SER A 112 15.39 14.77 -4.85
C SER A 112 14.70 13.74 -3.94
N LYS A 113 15.13 13.63 -2.67
CA LYS A 113 14.61 12.62 -1.74
C LYS A 113 15.06 12.84 -0.29
N GLU A 114 14.28 12.29 0.62
CA GLU A 114 14.61 12.14 2.03
C GLU A 114 14.33 10.70 2.49
N THR A 115 15.06 10.21 3.49
CA THR A 115 14.90 8.84 3.98
C THR A 115 15.10 8.77 5.49
N TRP A 116 14.15 8.12 6.16
CA TRP A 116 14.12 7.97 7.61
C TRP A 116 14.09 6.49 8.01
N LEU A 117 14.77 6.18 9.11
CA LEU A 117 14.61 4.91 9.82
C LEU A 117 13.68 5.14 11.00
N ILE A 118 12.56 4.44 10.99
CA ILE A 118 11.53 4.54 12.01
C ILE A 118 11.56 3.27 12.83
N GLU A 119 11.77 3.40 14.13
CA GLU A 119 11.57 2.30 15.06
C GLU A 119 10.17 2.41 15.64
N VAL A 120 9.37 1.37 15.47
CA VAL A 120 8.05 1.30 16.10
C VAL A 120 8.22 0.48 17.38
N PRO A 121 8.12 1.12 18.56
CA PRO A 121 8.30 0.42 19.82
C PRO A 121 7.07 -0.46 20.07
N PHE A 122 7.12 -1.74 19.68
CA PHE A 122 6.09 -2.68 20.11
C PHE A 122 6.29 -2.93 21.60
N SER A 123 5.41 -2.36 22.43
CA SER A 123 5.42 -2.68 23.85
C SER A 123 5.21 -4.19 24.00
N SER A 124 6.13 -4.86 24.70
CA SER A 124 5.95 -6.25 25.10
C SER A 124 4.56 -6.40 25.73
N PRO A 125 3.73 -7.38 25.32
CA PRO A 125 2.37 -7.42 25.79
C PRO A 125 2.36 -7.48 27.33
N PRO A 126 1.54 -6.67 28.03
CA PRO A 126 1.18 -7.04 29.39
C PRO A 126 0.63 -8.48 29.33
N THR A 127 0.93 -9.30 30.33
CA THR A 127 0.38 -10.65 30.51
C THR A 127 -1.14 -10.55 30.72
N ALA A 128 -1.85 -10.20 29.67
CA ALA A 128 -3.28 -10.31 29.52
C ALA A 128 -3.49 -11.51 28.62
N THR A 129 -4.32 -12.44 29.06
CA THR A 129 -4.88 -13.51 28.24
C THR A 129 -5.73 -12.88 27.14
N LEU A 130 -5.08 -12.34 26.11
CA LEU A 130 -5.70 -12.10 24.83
C LEU A 130 -6.01 -13.48 24.25
N GLN A 131 -7.28 -13.86 24.30
CA GLN A 131 -7.80 -14.74 23.26
C GLN A 131 -7.36 -14.13 21.94
N SER A 132 -6.67 -14.92 21.11
CA SER A 132 -6.17 -14.54 19.79
C SER A 132 -7.23 -13.71 19.04
N GLN A 133 -7.12 -12.39 19.10
CA GLN A 133 -7.68 -11.56 18.06
C GLN A 133 -6.80 -11.84 16.85
N ASP A 134 -7.48 -12.30 15.80
CA ASP A 134 -6.93 -12.79 14.55
C ASP A 134 -5.68 -12.03 14.14
N GLY A 135 -4.62 -12.77 13.80
CA GLY A 135 -3.43 -12.17 13.23
C GLY A 135 -3.82 -11.55 11.89
N ASP A 136 -3.76 -10.23 11.80
CA ASP A 136 -3.87 -9.51 10.54
C ASP A 136 -2.75 -9.99 9.63
N ILE A 137 -3.12 -10.78 8.61
CA ILE A 137 -2.20 -11.20 7.56
C ILE A 137 -2.34 -10.17 6.45
N TYR A 138 -1.23 -9.76 5.87
CA TYR A 138 -1.23 -8.84 4.74
C TYR A 138 -0.64 -9.55 3.52
N ALA A 139 -1.17 -9.24 2.35
CA ALA A 139 -0.57 -9.62 1.08
C ALA A 139 -0.07 -8.38 0.34
N THR A 140 1.17 -8.43 -0.13
CA THR A 140 1.71 -7.44 -1.06
C THR A 140 1.53 -7.96 -2.48
N VAL A 141 0.78 -7.22 -3.31
CA VAL A 141 0.65 -7.46 -4.73
C VAL A 141 1.54 -6.46 -5.47
N GLN A 142 2.50 -6.96 -6.23
CA GLN A 142 3.29 -6.14 -7.14
C GLN A 142 2.57 -6.04 -8.48
N ILE A 143 2.39 -4.83 -8.99
CA ILE A 143 1.70 -4.56 -10.25
C ILE A 143 2.64 -3.77 -11.14
N GLN A 144 2.94 -4.30 -12.32
CA GLN A 144 3.63 -3.57 -13.38
C GLN A 144 2.58 -3.18 -14.42
N PHE A 145 2.44 -1.87 -14.66
CA PHE A 145 1.49 -1.33 -15.61
C PHE A 145 2.05 -1.37 -17.03
N ASP A 146 1.15 -1.44 -18.00
CA ASP A 146 1.42 -1.09 -19.38
C ASP A 146 1.36 0.44 -19.56
N LEU A 147 1.02 0.92 -20.75
CA LEU A 147 0.98 2.36 -21.01
C LEU A 147 -0.30 3.06 -20.50
N PHE A 148 -1.27 2.31 -19.97
CA PHE A 148 -2.61 2.79 -19.59
C PHE A 148 -2.99 2.36 -18.16
N PRO A 149 -2.23 2.81 -17.14
CA PRO A 149 -2.54 2.49 -15.73
C PRO A 149 -3.94 2.93 -15.30
N GLU A 150 -4.53 3.95 -15.93
CA GLU A 150 -5.88 4.42 -15.67
C GLU A 150 -6.97 3.38 -15.92
N ASP A 151 -6.72 2.41 -16.79
CA ASP A 151 -7.73 1.40 -17.11
C ASP A 151 -7.82 0.32 -16.02
N ILE A 152 -6.85 0.29 -15.10
CA ILE A 152 -6.70 -0.77 -14.13
C ILE A 152 -7.41 -0.44 -12.82
N GLY A 153 -8.27 -1.37 -12.39
CA GLY A 153 -8.82 -1.44 -11.05
C GLY A 153 -8.44 -2.75 -10.39
N ILE A 154 -8.35 -2.77 -9.06
CA ILE A 154 -8.13 -4.00 -8.29
C ILE A 154 -9.03 -4.07 -7.07
N ARG A 155 -9.42 -5.28 -6.70
CA ARG A 155 -10.35 -5.53 -5.61
C ARG A 155 -10.06 -6.85 -4.91
N LEU A 156 -10.18 -6.88 -3.60
CA LEU A 156 -10.06 -8.08 -2.78
C LEU A 156 -11.34 -8.29 -1.97
N GLU A 157 -11.91 -9.49 -2.09
CA GLU A 157 -13.13 -9.88 -1.38
C GLU A 157 -12.96 -11.22 -0.66
N ASN A 158 -13.62 -11.38 0.48
CA ASN A 158 -13.70 -12.67 1.17
C ASN A 158 -14.84 -13.51 0.55
N ASN A 159 -14.56 -14.69 0.01
CA ASN A 159 -15.59 -15.52 -0.63
C ASN A 159 -16.61 -16.11 0.36
N LEU A 160 -16.34 -16.07 1.67
CA LEU A 160 -17.26 -16.60 2.69
C LEU A 160 -18.49 -15.69 2.87
N ASP A 161 -18.29 -14.38 2.86
CA ASP A 161 -19.32 -13.38 3.18
C ASP A 161 -19.41 -12.24 2.16
N ASN A 162 -18.65 -12.30 1.06
CA ASN A 162 -18.50 -11.28 0.03
C ASN A 162 -18.08 -9.91 0.58
N THR A 163 -17.42 -9.88 1.75
CA THR A 163 -16.95 -8.61 2.30
C THR A 163 -15.74 -8.11 1.53
N VAL A 164 -15.79 -6.84 1.16
CA VAL A 164 -14.71 -6.14 0.45
C VAL A 164 -13.66 -5.76 1.46
N LEU A 165 -12.45 -6.27 1.25
CA LEU A 165 -11.30 -6.02 2.11
C LEU A 165 -10.39 -4.95 1.53
N PHE A 166 -10.39 -4.80 0.21
CA PHE A 166 -9.63 -3.80 -0.52
C PHE A 166 -10.35 -3.47 -1.82
N ASP A 167 -10.40 -2.19 -2.18
CA ASP A 167 -11.01 -1.73 -3.43
C ASP A 167 -10.28 -0.50 -3.96
N ARG A 168 -9.78 -0.60 -5.19
CA ARG A 168 -9.24 0.50 -5.98
C ARG A 168 -9.88 0.44 -7.36
N PRO A 169 -10.88 1.28 -7.64
CA PRO A 169 -11.52 1.26 -8.95
C PRO A 169 -10.56 1.70 -10.06
N THR A 170 -10.97 1.51 -11.31
CA THR A 170 -10.29 2.09 -12.47
C THR A 170 -10.05 3.59 -12.27
N SER A 171 -9.00 4.13 -12.88
CA SER A 171 -8.50 5.50 -12.72
C SER A 171 -7.81 5.82 -11.38
N SER A 172 -7.73 4.87 -10.45
CA SER A 172 -7.01 5.07 -9.18
C SER A 172 -5.49 5.20 -9.35
N TYR A 173 -4.94 4.74 -10.48
CA TYR A 173 -3.50 4.70 -10.77
C TYR A 173 -3.01 5.85 -11.65
N GLY A 174 -3.75 6.95 -11.67
CA GLY A 174 -3.44 8.15 -12.46
C GLY A 174 -3.81 7.99 -13.93
N LYS A 175 -3.90 9.13 -14.65
CA LYS A 175 -4.20 9.17 -16.09
C LYS A 175 -2.92 9.36 -16.90
N SER A 176 -2.72 8.52 -17.91
CA SER A 176 -1.83 8.83 -19.01
C SER A 176 -2.45 9.98 -19.81
N LEU A 177 -2.07 11.23 -19.49
CA LEU A 177 -2.48 12.37 -20.32
C LEU A 177 -1.85 12.18 -21.70
N ALA A 178 -2.67 11.94 -22.72
CA ALA A 178 -2.23 11.73 -24.10
C ALA A 178 -1.21 12.82 -24.51
N GLY A 179 0.04 12.40 -24.73
CA GLY A 179 1.15 13.27 -25.12
C GLY A 179 2.05 13.79 -23.98
N GLN A 180 1.81 13.43 -22.72
CA GLN A 180 2.71 13.75 -21.59
C GLN A 180 3.35 12.47 -21.02
N THR A 181 4.58 12.19 -21.44
CA THR A 181 5.35 10.99 -21.05
C THR A 181 6.04 11.10 -19.70
N ARG A 182 5.74 12.11 -18.86
CA ARG A 182 6.52 12.39 -17.65
C ARG A 182 5.80 12.13 -16.33
N ASN A 183 4.47 12.09 -16.33
CA ASN A 183 3.67 12.13 -15.10
C ASN A 183 2.60 11.02 -15.06
N SER A 184 2.96 9.78 -15.42
CA SER A 184 2.05 8.63 -15.40
C SER A 184 2.74 7.36 -14.88
N LEU A 185 1.98 6.46 -14.24
CA LEU A 185 2.47 5.12 -13.87
C LEU A 185 2.69 4.20 -15.09
N ALA A 186 2.61 4.72 -16.32
CA ALA A 186 2.83 3.96 -17.54
C ALA A 186 4.20 3.27 -17.55
N GLY A 187 4.22 1.95 -17.70
CA GLY A 187 5.43 1.13 -17.69
C GLY A 187 6.11 1.00 -16.33
N GLN A 188 5.52 1.57 -15.26
CA GLN A 188 6.06 1.54 -13.91
C GLN A 188 5.51 0.37 -13.09
N THR A 189 6.16 0.10 -11.96
CA THR A 189 5.74 -0.91 -10.99
C THR A 189 5.32 -0.25 -9.69
N THR A 190 4.17 -0.65 -9.14
CA THR A 190 3.70 -0.30 -7.79
C THR A 190 3.51 -1.55 -6.94
N HIS A 191 3.39 -1.36 -5.63
CA HIS A 191 3.05 -2.41 -4.68
C HIS A 191 1.79 -2.02 -3.91
N GLU A 192 0.85 -2.95 -3.83
CA GLU A 192 -0.40 -2.79 -3.08
C GLU A 192 -0.43 -3.76 -1.92
N VAL A 193 -0.68 -3.24 -0.72
CA VAL A 193 -0.75 -4.05 0.49
C VAL A 193 -2.19 -4.19 0.91
N MET A 194 -2.67 -5.43 0.93
CA MET A 194 -4.06 -5.76 1.14
C MET A 194 -4.23 -6.51 2.45
N PRO A 195 -5.21 -6.13 3.30
CA PRO A 195 -5.53 -6.88 4.49
C PRO A 195 -6.21 -8.21 4.13
N ILE A 196 -5.69 -9.29 4.68
CA ILE A 196 -6.24 -10.63 4.66
C ILE A 196 -6.46 -11.04 6.10
N TYR A 197 -7.65 -10.80 6.62
CA TYR A 197 -8.02 -11.29 7.95
C TYR A 197 -9.16 -12.30 7.86
N SER A 198 -9.17 -13.22 8.81
CA SER A 198 -10.22 -14.21 8.97
C SER A 198 -11.21 -13.67 9.98
N LYS A 199 -12.49 -13.51 9.62
CA LYS A 199 -13.54 -13.14 10.60
C LYS A 199 -13.99 -14.34 11.44
N LYS A 200 -13.59 -15.57 11.08
CA LYS A 200 -13.99 -16.83 11.72
C LYS A 200 -12.88 -17.87 11.55
N ARG A 201 -12.53 -18.61 12.62
CA ARG A 201 -11.63 -19.77 12.49
C ARG A 201 -12.17 -20.77 11.44
N GLY A 202 -11.35 -21.06 10.44
CA GLY A 202 -11.67 -21.98 9.35
C GLY A 202 -10.95 -21.59 8.05
N ASP A 203 -10.79 -22.55 7.14
CA ASP A 203 -10.22 -22.28 5.83
C ASP A 203 -11.08 -21.24 5.09
N GLN A 204 -10.46 -20.14 4.65
CA GLN A 204 -11.12 -19.09 3.89
C GLN A 204 -10.46 -18.97 2.52
N THR A 205 -11.27 -18.63 1.53
CA THR A 205 -10.78 -18.29 0.20
C THR A 205 -11.11 -16.84 -0.09
N TYR A 206 -10.19 -16.15 -0.74
CA TYR A 206 -10.36 -14.77 -1.14
C TYR A 206 -10.36 -14.69 -2.66
N ARG A 207 -11.11 -13.71 -3.18
CA ARG A 207 -11.16 -13.36 -4.59
C ARG A 207 -10.42 -12.06 -4.79
N PHE A 208 -9.27 -12.15 -5.45
CA PHE A 208 -8.60 -10.99 -6.00
C PHE A 208 -9.04 -10.78 -7.45
N THR A 209 -9.58 -9.61 -7.75
CA THR A 209 -10.08 -9.21 -9.07
C THR A 209 -9.21 -8.06 -9.59
N ILE A 210 -8.80 -8.18 -10.85
CA ILE A 210 -8.24 -7.07 -11.62
C ILE A 210 -9.27 -6.72 -12.68
N GLU A 211 -9.70 -5.47 -12.67
CA GLU A 211 -10.56 -4.88 -13.69
C GLU A 211 -9.69 -4.09 -14.67
N ASP A 212 -10.02 -4.21 -15.95
CA ASP A 212 -9.45 -3.41 -17.01
C ASP A 212 -10.61 -2.87 -17.85
N SER A 213 -10.82 -1.56 -17.81
CA SER A 213 -11.94 -0.91 -18.51
C SER A 213 -11.82 -0.91 -20.02
N HIS A 214 -10.61 -1.07 -20.58
CA HIS A 214 -10.40 -1.08 -22.02
C HIS A 214 -10.45 -2.48 -22.62
N GLY A 215 -10.23 -3.51 -21.80
CA GLY A 215 -10.37 -4.90 -22.19
C GLY A 215 -9.27 -5.41 -23.10
N ASP A 216 -8.05 -4.85 -22.99
CA ASP A 216 -6.81 -5.32 -23.61
C ASP A 216 -5.82 -5.98 -22.62
N GLY A 217 -6.00 -5.71 -21.34
CA GLY A 217 -5.37 -6.36 -20.19
C GLY A 217 -4.09 -5.64 -19.79
N LEU A 218 -3.50 -6.04 -18.67
CA LEU A 218 -2.27 -5.43 -18.12
C LEU A 218 -1.02 -5.50 -19.04
N CYS A 219 -1.09 -6.12 -20.23
CA CYS A 219 0.04 -6.28 -21.16
C CYS A 219 -0.39 -6.60 -22.61
N CYS A 220 0.12 -5.82 -23.58
CA CYS A 220 0.19 -6.19 -25.00
C CYS A 220 1.65 -6.47 -25.45
N SER A 221 1.85 -7.62 -26.11
CA SER A 221 2.92 -7.98 -27.05
C SER A 221 4.22 -8.71 -26.64
N ASN A 222 4.76 -8.74 -25.41
CA ASN A 222 5.97 -9.57 -25.12
C ASN A 222 6.34 -9.79 -23.63
N GLY A 223 5.38 -9.77 -22.71
CA GLY A 223 5.61 -9.99 -21.28
C GLY A 223 4.71 -11.10 -20.71
N SER A 224 5.26 -11.97 -19.87
CA SER A 224 4.49 -13.02 -19.19
C SER A 224 3.69 -12.43 -18.03
N MET A 225 2.49 -11.88 -18.24
CA MET A 225 1.51 -11.60 -17.15
C MET A 225 0.05 -11.65 -17.63
N VAL A 226 -0.84 -11.66 -16.63
CA VAL A 226 -2.23 -12.11 -16.52
C VAL A 226 -3.24 -11.49 -17.50
N ARG A 227 -4.03 -12.32 -18.21
CA ARG A 227 -5.22 -11.92 -18.98
C ARG A 227 -6.53 -12.05 -18.16
N MET A 228 -7.31 -10.96 -18.14
CA MET A 228 -8.71 -10.68 -17.73
C MET A 228 -9.53 -11.71 -16.94
N ASN A 229 -10.19 -11.21 -15.88
CA ASN A 229 -11.08 -11.96 -14.98
C ASN A 229 -10.40 -13.15 -14.28
N SER A 230 -9.09 -13.10 -14.09
CA SER A 230 -8.39 -14.09 -13.28
C SER A 230 -8.69 -13.83 -11.82
N THR A 231 -9.52 -14.68 -11.21
CA THR A 231 -9.56 -14.77 -9.76
C THR A 231 -8.30 -15.48 -9.30
N LEU A 232 -7.43 -14.77 -8.59
CA LEU A 232 -6.39 -15.42 -7.79
C LEU A 232 -7.08 -15.99 -6.56
N ALA A 233 -7.14 -17.32 -6.46
CA ALA A 233 -7.64 -17.95 -5.25
C ALA A 233 -6.52 -17.94 -4.21
N MET A 234 -6.68 -17.09 -3.21
CA MET A 234 -5.83 -17.13 -2.02
C MET A 234 -6.56 -18.00 -0.99
N LYS A 235 -5.94 -19.11 -0.60
CA LYS A 235 -6.47 -19.97 0.46
C LYS A 235 -5.70 -19.72 1.73
N MET A 236 -6.41 -19.27 2.74
CA MET A 236 -5.87 -19.21 4.09
C MET A 236 -6.29 -20.47 4.83
N SER A 237 -5.33 -21.21 5.38
CA SER A 237 -5.58 -22.47 6.10
C SER A 237 -4.87 -22.49 7.45
N TRP A 238 -5.47 -23.20 8.41
CA TRP A 238 -4.93 -23.31 9.76
C TRP A 238 -4.37 -24.72 9.99
N LYS A 239 -3.12 -24.84 10.45
CA LYS A 239 -2.58 -26.09 11.03
C LYS A 239 -2.13 -25.85 12.45
N GLY A 240 -2.90 -26.32 13.43
CA GLY A 240 -2.68 -26.03 14.84
C GLY A 240 -2.92 -24.55 15.15
N SER A 241 -1.92 -23.86 15.72
CA SER A 241 -1.94 -22.42 15.99
C SER A 241 -1.30 -21.57 14.87
N LEU A 242 -0.89 -22.19 13.76
CA LEU A 242 -0.25 -21.51 12.63
C LEU A 242 -1.24 -21.31 11.49
N CYS A 243 -1.22 -20.11 10.90
CA CYS A 243 -1.99 -19.75 9.71
C CYS A 243 -1.08 -19.75 8.48
N TYR A 244 -1.53 -20.35 7.39
CA TYR A 244 -0.82 -20.49 6.12
C TYR A 244 -1.61 -19.81 5.02
N LEU A 245 -0.95 -18.99 4.21
CA LEU A 245 -1.53 -18.40 3.00
C LEU A 245 -0.96 -19.12 1.78
N GLU A 246 -1.81 -19.87 1.08
CA GLU A 246 -1.51 -20.46 -0.22
C GLU A 246 -2.08 -19.55 -1.31
N VAL A 247 -1.22 -19.11 -2.23
CA VAL A 247 -1.62 -18.30 -3.37
C VAL A 247 -1.59 -19.17 -4.62
N ALA A 248 -2.76 -19.55 -5.14
CA ALA A 248 -2.85 -20.29 -6.39
C ALA A 248 -2.81 -19.30 -7.55
N LEU A 249 -1.63 -19.16 -8.17
CA LEU A 249 -1.42 -18.39 -9.41
C LEU A 249 -2.13 -19.04 -10.59
N ALA A 250 -3.35 -18.60 -10.88
CA ALA A 250 -4.00 -18.82 -12.17
C ALA A 250 -3.54 -17.75 -13.17
N ALA A 251 -2.24 -17.68 -13.47
CA ALA A 251 -1.74 -16.83 -14.54
C ALA A 251 -2.01 -17.53 -15.89
N LYS A 252 -3.02 -17.08 -16.63
CA LYS A 252 -3.21 -17.48 -18.03
C LYS A 252 -2.26 -16.62 -18.87
N GLN A 253 -1.28 -17.26 -19.51
CA GLN A 253 -0.36 -16.59 -20.44
C GLN A 253 -1.16 -15.90 -21.55
N CYS A 254 -0.85 -14.64 -21.83
CA CYS A 254 -1.28 -13.96 -23.05
C CYS A 254 -0.69 -14.72 -24.24
N GLY A 255 -1.56 -15.23 -25.11
CA GLY A 255 -1.20 -15.92 -26.35
C GLY A 255 -1.26 -14.98 -27.54
#